data_AF-A0A6C0BYJ2-F1
#
_entry.id   AF-A0A6C0BYJ2-F1
#
_cell.length_a   1.000
_cell.length_b   1.000
_cell.length_c   1.000
_cell.angle_alpha   90.00
_cell.angle_beta   90.00
_cell.angle_gamma   90.00
#
_symmetry.space_group_name_H-M   'P 1'
#
loop_
_entity.id
_entity.type
_entity.pdbx_description
1 polymer ?
#
loop_
_entity_poly.entity_id
_entity_poly.type
_entity_poly.pdbx_seq_one_letter_code
_entity_poly.pdbx_strand_id
1 'polypeptide(L)'
;MKQGEILESLIRKIGDTPCNTTNNNNNNNTQINMNVYLNETCKDAESLPQFIENIQLQLSDLISVNNEGLLNSTKNIFLKELQNTEQIKRPIQCTDIKRKILYVKEEGEWSKDVGNEKLKCAIRSLSQKHIPLVKNLTCHEGDKTLNSEEYVQVVKSATTDVLEETRGLQSAVREICQETYMKGGAE
;
A
#
# COMPACT_ATOMS: atom_id res chain seq x y z
N MET A 1 14.11 45.87 -3.44
CA MET A 1 13.45 44.55 -3.40
C MET A 1 13.64 43.91 -4.75
N LYS A 2 14.43 42.83 -4.79
CA LYS A 2 14.80 42.05 -5.97
C LYS A 2 13.95 40.78 -5.98
N GLN A 3 13.10 40.58 -6.98
CA GLN A 3 12.58 39.28 -7.41
C GLN A 3 12.19 39.42 -8.88
N GLY A 4 12.91 38.74 -9.79
CA GLY A 4 12.48 38.67 -11.19
C GLY A 4 13.54 38.33 -12.25
N GLU A 5 14.84 38.45 -11.98
CA GLU A 5 15.86 38.42 -13.06
C GLU A 5 16.70 37.12 -13.12
N ILE A 6 16.11 35.95 -12.84
CA ILE A 6 16.83 34.67 -12.99
C ILE A 6 16.21 33.78 -14.10
N LEU A 7 14.99 34.06 -14.55
CA LEU A 7 14.28 33.17 -15.50
C LEU A 7 14.52 33.47 -16.99
N GLU A 8 15.07 34.64 -17.34
CA GLU A 8 15.25 35.06 -18.74
C GLU A 8 16.64 34.72 -19.32
N SER A 9 17.61 34.30 -18.49
CA SER A 9 19.01 34.12 -18.94
C SER A 9 19.35 32.74 -19.54
N LEU A 10 18.40 31.79 -19.56
CA LEU A 10 18.66 30.41 -20.00
C LEU A 10 18.09 30.03 -21.39
N ILE A 11 17.45 30.95 -22.13
CA ILE A 11 16.74 30.60 -23.38
C ILE A 11 17.37 31.18 -24.66
N ARG A 12 18.57 31.78 -24.62
CA ARG A 12 19.14 32.31 -25.87
C ARG A 12 20.63 32.08 -26.03
N LYS A 13 20.99 30.88 -26.51
CA LYS A 13 22.24 30.62 -27.26
C LYS A 13 22.22 29.20 -27.85
N ILE A 14 21.60 28.99 -29.02
CA ILE A 14 21.98 28.13 -30.17
C ILE A 14 20.96 28.53 -31.27
N GLY A 15 21.25 29.11 -32.45
CA GLY A 15 22.39 29.01 -33.36
C GLY A 15 21.85 28.49 -34.71
N ASP A 16 21.63 29.39 -35.68
CA ASP A 16 21.05 29.15 -37.01
C ASP A 16 21.84 28.17 -37.91
N THR A 17 21.18 27.20 -38.56
CA THR A 17 21.22 26.81 -40.03
C THR A 17 20.54 25.44 -40.31
N PRO A 18 20.10 25.09 -41.55
CA PRO A 18 18.79 24.45 -41.79
C PRO A 18 18.82 23.03 -42.41
N CYS A 19 17.61 22.48 -42.60
CA CYS A 19 17.22 21.27 -43.35
C CYS A 19 17.43 19.91 -42.67
N ASN A 20 16.39 19.45 -41.98
CA ASN A 20 15.88 18.06 -42.07
C ASN A 20 14.48 18.01 -41.44
N THR A 21 13.46 17.74 -42.25
CA THR A 21 12.12 17.42 -41.76
C THR A 21 12.18 16.09 -41.02
N THR A 22 12.38 16.16 -39.70
CA THR A 22 12.15 15.04 -38.80
C THR A 22 10.82 15.33 -38.13
N ASN A 23 9.80 14.51 -38.41
CA ASN A 23 8.54 14.50 -37.66
C ASN A 23 8.86 14.12 -36.21
N ASN A 24 9.24 15.09 -35.39
CA ASN A 24 9.38 14.92 -33.97
C ASN A 24 7.99 15.20 -33.38
N ASN A 25 7.22 14.13 -33.15
CA ASN A 25 6.07 14.18 -32.27
C ASN A 25 6.58 14.57 -30.88
N ASN A 26 6.68 15.88 -30.62
CA ASN A 26 6.85 16.41 -29.27
C ASN A 26 5.52 16.21 -28.53
N ASN A 27 5.28 14.97 -28.12
CA ASN A 27 4.43 14.71 -26.97
C ASN A 27 5.18 15.29 -25.78
N ASN A 28 4.81 16.50 -25.36
CA ASN A 28 5.19 17.08 -24.07
C ASN A 28 4.55 16.25 -22.96
N ASN A 29 5.04 15.03 -22.76
CA ASN A 29 4.72 14.19 -21.61
C ASN A 29 5.80 14.50 -20.59
N THR A 30 5.57 15.50 -19.74
CA THR A 30 6.38 15.72 -18.54
C THR A 30 6.13 14.56 -17.59
N GLN A 31 6.71 13.39 -17.89
CA GLN A 31 6.72 12.26 -16.97
C GLN A 31 7.50 12.68 -15.74
N ILE A 32 6.79 13.09 -14.70
CA ILE A 32 7.38 13.31 -13.38
C ILE A 32 8.05 11.99 -13.01
N ASN A 33 9.36 12.03 -12.75
CA ASN A 33 10.10 10.85 -12.31
C ASN A 33 9.49 10.39 -10.97
N MET A 34 9.02 9.14 -10.92
CA MET A 34 8.33 8.59 -9.75
C MET A 34 9.17 8.74 -8.48
N ASN A 35 10.49 8.53 -8.57
CA ASN A 35 11.37 8.66 -7.42
C ASN A 35 11.43 10.10 -6.90
N VAL A 36 11.30 11.11 -7.78
CA VAL A 36 11.23 12.53 -7.37
C VAL A 36 9.92 12.80 -6.66
N TYR A 37 8.79 12.39 -7.23
CA TYR A 37 7.47 12.55 -6.59
C TYR A 37 7.43 11.92 -5.19
N LEU A 38 7.89 10.68 -5.06
CA LEU A 38 7.93 9.96 -3.79
C LEU A 38 8.81 10.64 -2.74
N ASN A 39 9.99 11.11 -3.13
CA ASN A 39 10.96 11.72 -2.21
C ASN A 39 10.62 13.18 -1.86
N GLU A 40 9.86 13.89 -2.68
CA GLU A 40 9.47 15.28 -2.41
C GLU A 40 8.07 15.38 -1.79
N THR A 41 7.09 14.65 -2.36
CA THR A 41 5.67 14.74 -2.00
C THR A 41 5.29 13.75 -0.91
N CYS A 42 5.83 12.52 -0.96
CA CYS A 42 5.54 11.45 0.01
C CYS A 42 6.67 11.25 1.04
N LYS A 43 7.49 12.28 1.25
CA LYS A 43 8.67 12.21 2.14
C LYS A 43 8.32 11.89 3.59
N ASP A 44 7.14 12.33 4.04
CA ASP A 44 6.66 12.15 5.42
C ASP A 44 5.83 10.88 5.60
N ALA A 45 5.75 10.02 4.57
CA ALA A 45 5.11 8.72 4.70
C ALA A 45 5.84 7.82 5.71
N GLU A 46 5.08 7.04 6.46
CA GLU A 46 5.64 6.04 7.36
C GLU A 46 6.23 4.86 6.57
N SER A 47 7.12 4.09 7.20
CA SER A 47 7.63 2.84 6.64
C SER A 47 6.57 1.73 6.73
N LEU A 48 6.47 0.86 5.72
CA LEU A 48 5.47 -0.22 5.70
C LEU A 48 5.52 -1.14 6.94
N PRO A 49 6.69 -1.64 7.40
CA PRO A 49 6.77 -2.38 8.66
C PRO A 49 6.19 -1.64 9.87
N GLN A 50 6.54 -0.36 10.04
CA GLN A 50 6.04 0.47 11.15
C GLN A 50 4.52 0.68 11.03
N PHE A 51 4.03 0.94 9.81
CA PHE A 51 2.61 1.06 9.54
C PHE A 51 1.85 -0.19 9.98
N ILE A 52 2.35 -1.38 9.60
CA ILE A 52 1.74 -2.66 10.04
C ILE A 52 1.82 -2.82 11.56
N GLU A 53 2.93 -2.45 12.18
CA GLU A 53 3.11 -2.54 13.64
C GLU A 53 2.11 -1.67 14.40
N ASN A 54 1.80 -0.47 13.90
CA ASN A 54 0.87 0.47 14.52
C ASN A 54 -0.59 0.01 14.47
N ILE A 55 -0.96 -0.91 13.56
CA ILE A 55 -2.33 -1.44 13.46
C ILE A 55 -2.64 -2.31 14.68
N GLN A 56 -3.65 -1.92 15.45
CA GLN A 56 -4.16 -2.69 16.58
C GLN A 56 -5.46 -3.38 16.19
N LEU A 57 -5.50 -4.70 16.37
CA LEU A 57 -6.69 -5.49 16.09
C LEU A 57 -7.64 -5.51 17.29
N GLN A 58 -8.94 -5.47 17.00
CA GLN A 58 -10.01 -5.58 17.98
C GLN A 58 -10.65 -6.97 17.93
N LEU A 59 -11.40 -7.33 18.98
CA LEU A 59 -12.11 -8.61 19.01
C LEU A 59 -13.14 -8.74 17.87
N SER A 60 -13.73 -7.63 17.43
CA SER A 60 -14.63 -7.60 16.25
C SER A 60 -13.94 -8.04 14.97
N ASP A 61 -12.64 -7.78 14.83
CA ASP A 61 -11.87 -8.20 13.66
C ASP A 61 -11.75 -9.72 13.63
N LEU A 62 -11.61 -10.36 14.79
CA LEU A 62 -11.64 -11.82 14.90
C LEU A 62 -13.02 -12.41 14.55
N ILE A 63 -14.12 -11.71 14.86
CA ILE A 63 -15.47 -12.13 14.42
C ILE A 63 -15.58 -12.08 12.89
N SER A 64 -14.99 -11.06 12.25
CA SER A 64 -14.99 -10.96 10.79
C SER A 64 -14.24 -12.12 10.11
N VAL A 65 -13.17 -12.64 10.72
CA VAL A 65 -12.45 -13.83 10.21
C VAL A 65 -13.40 -15.02 10.02
N ASN A 66 -14.36 -15.24 10.92
CA ASN A 66 -15.32 -16.34 10.81
C ASN A 66 -16.33 -16.12 9.66
N ASN A 67 -16.64 -14.88 9.31
CA ASN A 67 -17.67 -14.56 8.33
C ASN A 67 -17.12 -14.47 6.90
N GLU A 68 -15.93 -13.89 6.73
CA GLU A 68 -15.35 -13.59 5.40
C GLU A 68 -13.98 -14.22 5.16
N GLY A 69 -13.38 -14.87 6.16
CA GLY A 69 -12.06 -15.49 6.08
C GLY A 69 -10.92 -14.56 6.51
N LEU A 70 -9.80 -15.16 6.93
CA LEU A 70 -8.66 -14.43 7.50
C LEU A 70 -8.05 -13.42 6.51
N LEU A 71 -7.89 -13.82 5.24
CA LEU A 71 -7.32 -12.95 4.22
C LEU A 71 -8.22 -11.73 3.95
N ASN A 72 -9.53 -11.91 3.80
CA ASN A 72 -10.45 -10.80 3.54
C ASN A 72 -10.54 -9.87 4.74
N SER A 73 -10.66 -10.41 5.95
CA SER A 73 -10.62 -9.64 7.19
C SER A 73 -9.34 -8.80 7.28
N THR A 74 -8.18 -9.43 7.07
CA THR A 74 -6.88 -8.76 7.08
C THR A 74 -6.78 -7.66 6.03
N LYS A 75 -7.23 -7.94 4.79
CA LYS A 75 -7.26 -6.96 3.70
C LYS A 75 -8.15 -5.77 4.05
N ASN A 76 -9.34 -6.00 4.62
CA ASN A 76 -10.29 -4.95 4.98
C ASN A 76 -9.73 -4.03 6.07
N ILE A 77 -9.05 -4.60 7.08
CA ILE A 77 -8.35 -3.85 8.12
C ILE A 77 -7.24 -3.00 7.50
N PHE A 78 -6.41 -3.59 6.63
CA PHE A 78 -5.35 -2.85 5.93
C PHE A 78 -5.93 -1.67 5.14
N LEU A 79 -6.96 -1.90 4.32
CA LEU A 79 -7.62 -0.85 3.53
C LEU A 79 -8.19 0.27 4.41
N LYS A 80 -8.83 -0.08 5.53
CA LYS A 80 -9.36 0.90 6.48
C LYS A 80 -8.26 1.79 7.06
N GLU A 81 -7.12 1.21 7.45
CA GLU A 81 -5.99 1.97 7.97
C GLU A 81 -5.35 2.87 6.90
N LEU A 82 -5.28 2.39 5.65
CA LEU A 82 -4.87 3.25 4.52
C LEU A 82 -5.84 4.40 4.28
N GLN A 83 -7.15 4.17 4.39
CA GLN A 83 -8.19 5.19 4.22
C GLN A 83 -8.13 6.26 5.33
N ASN A 84 -7.79 5.85 6.55
CA ASN A 84 -7.56 6.76 7.67
C ASN A 84 -6.24 7.53 7.58
N THR A 85 -5.36 7.15 6.64
CA THR A 85 -4.07 7.79 6.40
C THR A 85 -4.13 8.70 5.18
N GLU A 86 -3.66 9.94 5.34
CA GLU A 86 -3.54 10.90 4.25
C GLU A 86 -2.77 10.30 3.06
N GLN A 87 -3.23 10.53 1.83
CA GLN A 87 -2.73 9.86 0.63
C GLN A 87 -1.20 9.93 0.48
N ILE A 88 -0.60 11.08 0.75
CA ILE A 88 0.86 11.30 0.63
C ILE A 88 1.67 10.68 1.78
N LYS A 89 1.00 10.26 2.86
CA LYS A 89 1.61 9.62 4.04
C LYS A 89 1.47 8.10 4.05
N ARG A 90 0.74 7.52 3.09
CA ARG A 90 0.58 6.07 2.95
C ARG A 90 1.93 5.43 2.59
N PRO A 91 2.29 4.28 3.18
CA PRO A 91 3.58 3.61 2.95
C PRO A 91 3.69 2.94 1.57
N ILE A 92 2.60 2.94 0.80
CA ILE A 92 2.48 2.27 -0.50
C ILE A 92 1.88 3.26 -1.50
N GLN A 93 2.46 3.32 -2.69
CA GLN A 93 1.95 4.13 -3.81
C GLN A 93 1.85 3.27 -5.07
N CYS A 94 0.67 3.23 -5.68
CA CYS A 94 0.40 2.49 -6.91
C CYS A 94 0.46 3.43 -8.13
N THR A 95 1.26 3.07 -9.14
CA THR A 95 1.37 3.84 -10.41
C THR A 95 0.55 3.24 -11.55
N ASP A 96 0.24 1.95 -11.48
CA ASP A 96 -0.51 1.24 -12.53
C ASP A 96 -1.31 0.10 -11.90
N ILE A 97 -2.62 0.30 -11.78
CA ILE A 97 -3.55 -0.68 -11.18
C ILE A 97 -3.60 -1.97 -12.00
N LYS A 98 -3.57 -1.88 -13.34
CA LYS A 98 -3.70 -3.06 -14.22
C LYS A 98 -2.50 -3.99 -14.06
N ARG A 99 -1.30 -3.39 -13.98
CA ARG A 99 -0.04 -4.12 -13.81
C ARG A 99 0.37 -4.30 -12.35
N LYS A 100 -0.39 -3.75 -11.39
CA LYS A 100 -0.11 -3.74 -9.95
C LYS A 100 1.31 -3.24 -9.65
N ILE A 101 1.70 -2.15 -10.30
CA ILE A 101 3.01 -1.54 -10.07
C ILE A 101 2.93 -0.71 -8.79
N LEU A 102 3.58 -1.20 -7.75
CA LEU A 102 3.63 -0.60 -6.42
C LEU A 102 5.05 -0.12 -6.11
N TYR A 103 5.12 1.00 -5.42
CA TYR A 103 6.30 1.48 -4.70
C TYR A 103 6.00 1.43 -3.21
N VAL A 104 6.95 0.93 -2.43
CA VAL A 104 6.83 0.71 -0.99
C VAL A 104 7.96 1.45 -0.29
N LYS A 105 7.63 2.09 0.83
CA LYS A 105 8.61 2.74 1.70
C LYS A 105 9.09 1.80 2.80
N GLU A 106 10.38 1.53 2.83
CA GLU A 106 11.05 0.73 3.87
C GLU A 106 12.34 1.41 4.31
N GLU A 107 12.59 1.47 5.61
CA GLU A 107 13.83 2.07 6.17
C GLU A 107 14.10 3.50 5.68
N GLY A 108 13.04 4.25 5.38
CA GLY A 108 13.11 5.63 4.86
C GLY A 108 13.26 5.75 3.35
N GLU A 109 13.46 4.64 2.63
CA GLU A 109 13.67 4.61 1.19
C GLU A 109 12.46 4.06 0.43
N TRP A 110 12.25 4.60 -0.77
CA TRP A 110 11.24 4.12 -1.70
C TRP A 110 11.83 3.14 -2.70
N SER A 111 11.16 2.01 -2.89
CA SER A 111 11.57 1.01 -3.89
C SER A 111 10.36 0.38 -4.57
N LYS A 112 10.53 -0.05 -5.81
CA LYS A 112 9.50 -0.79 -6.53
C LYS A 112 9.34 -2.18 -5.92
N ASP A 113 8.10 -2.57 -5.63
CA ASP A 113 7.78 -3.87 -5.05
C ASP A 113 7.70 -4.95 -6.15
N VAL A 114 8.81 -5.63 -6.38
CA VAL A 114 8.93 -6.68 -7.40
C VAL A 114 8.08 -7.89 -7.00
N GLY A 115 7.17 -8.31 -7.87
CA GLY A 115 6.26 -9.43 -7.59
C GLY A 115 5.19 -9.14 -6.54
N ASN A 116 5.12 -7.90 -6.03
CA ASN A 116 4.31 -7.51 -4.89
C ASN A 116 4.68 -8.25 -3.59
N GLU A 117 5.92 -8.71 -3.46
CA GLU A 117 6.37 -9.54 -2.33
C GLU A 117 6.34 -8.76 -1.00
N LYS A 118 6.71 -7.49 -1.00
CA LYS A 118 6.69 -6.66 0.22
C LYS A 118 5.27 -6.48 0.73
N LEU A 119 4.33 -6.18 -0.17
CA LEU A 119 2.91 -6.09 0.20
C LEU A 119 2.35 -7.44 0.69
N LYS A 120 2.66 -8.56 0.02
CA LYS A 120 2.22 -9.90 0.49
C LYS A 120 2.77 -10.23 1.87
N CYS A 121 4.03 -9.92 2.12
CA CYS A 121 4.66 -10.09 3.44
C CYS A 121 3.98 -9.21 4.50
N ALA A 122 3.63 -7.97 4.16
CA ALA A 122 2.90 -7.08 5.07
C ALA A 122 1.49 -7.60 5.39
N ILE A 123 0.74 -8.09 4.38
CA ILE A 123 -0.57 -8.75 4.59
C ILE A 123 -0.42 -9.96 5.50
N ARG A 124 0.56 -10.84 5.24
CA ARG A 124 0.83 -12.00 6.11
C ARG A 124 1.15 -11.58 7.53
N SER A 125 2.03 -10.59 7.71
CA SER A 125 2.44 -10.10 9.03
C SER A 125 1.26 -9.52 9.81
N LEU A 126 0.38 -8.75 9.13
CA LEU A 126 -0.85 -8.25 9.74
C LEU A 126 -1.81 -9.39 10.11
N SER A 127 -1.96 -10.41 9.26
CA SER A 127 -2.84 -11.55 9.55
C SER A 127 -2.43 -12.29 10.82
N GLN A 128 -1.11 -12.42 11.07
CA GLN A 128 -0.57 -13.10 12.25
C GLN A 128 -0.91 -12.38 13.57
N LYS A 129 -1.28 -11.10 13.53
CA LYS A 129 -1.77 -10.37 14.72
C LYS A 129 -3.12 -10.89 15.24
N HIS A 130 -3.85 -11.73 14.50
CA HIS A 130 -5.06 -12.39 15.00
C HIS A 130 -4.77 -13.50 16.02
N ILE A 131 -3.60 -14.14 15.94
CA ILE A 131 -3.20 -15.25 16.82
C ILE A 131 -3.27 -14.88 18.32
N PRO A 132 -2.66 -13.77 18.78
CA PRO A 132 -2.76 -13.38 20.20
C PRO A 132 -4.19 -13.06 20.64
N LEU A 133 -5.08 -12.60 19.75
CA LEU A 133 -6.49 -12.37 20.09
C LEU A 133 -7.22 -13.68 20.40
N VAL A 134 -6.97 -14.73 19.59
CA VAL A 134 -7.52 -16.07 19.81
C VAL A 134 -7.01 -16.67 21.13
N LYS A 135 -5.74 -16.41 21.48
CA LYS A 135 -5.18 -16.84 22.77
C LYS A 135 -5.85 -16.11 23.95
N ASN A 136 -6.17 -14.84 23.81
CA ASN A 136 -6.80 -14.07 24.88
C ASN A 136 -8.26 -14.49 25.12
N LEU A 137 -8.97 -15.00 24.09
CA LEU A 137 -10.29 -15.62 24.26
C LEU A 137 -10.30 -16.78 25.26
N THR A 138 -9.19 -17.51 25.43
CA THR A 138 -9.13 -18.65 26.36
C THR A 138 -8.79 -18.27 27.80
N CYS A 139 -8.38 -17.02 28.06
CA CYS A 139 -7.88 -16.59 29.36
C CYS A 139 -8.92 -15.83 30.20
N HIS A 140 -10.01 -15.36 29.59
CA HIS A 140 -11.13 -14.75 30.30
C HIS A 140 -12.25 -15.77 30.51
N GLU A 141 -12.03 -16.67 31.48
CA GLU A 141 -13.08 -17.54 32.02
C GLU A 141 -14.14 -16.70 32.74
N GLY A 142 -15.40 -16.83 32.32
CA GLY A 142 -16.55 -16.32 33.07
C GLY A 142 -17.86 -16.29 32.30
N ASP A 143 -17.83 -16.04 30.99
CA ASP A 143 -19.03 -15.91 30.19
C ASP A 143 -18.96 -16.85 28.98
N LYS A 144 -19.78 -17.90 28.98
CA LYS A 144 -19.88 -18.92 27.92
C LYS A 144 -19.89 -18.27 26.53
N THR A 145 -19.16 -18.77 25.54
CA THR A 145 -19.51 -18.41 24.15
C THR A 145 -19.16 -19.41 23.03
N LEU A 146 -18.12 -20.25 23.13
CA LEU A 146 -17.77 -21.20 22.06
C LEU A 146 -17.62 -22.61 22.61
N ASN A 147 -18.24 -23.60 21.95
CA ASN A 147 -18.00 -25.00 22.25
C ASN A 147 -16.60 -25.43 21.73
N SER A 148 -16.13 -26.62 22.10
CA SER A 148 -14.77 -27.07 21.72
C SER A 148 -14.54 -27.11 20.20
N GLU A 149 -15.58 -27.41 19.42
CA GLU A 149 -15.48 -27.49 17.96
C GLU A 149 -15.43 -26.10 17.32
N GLU A 150 -16.27 -25.16 17.77
CA GLU A 150 -16.26 -23.77 17.34
C GLU A 150 -14.93 -23.10 17.67
N TYR A 151 -14.35 -23.41 18.84
CA TYR A 151 -13.02 -22.94 19.21
C TYR A 151 -11.94 -23.46 18.25
N VAL A 152 -11.94 -24.77 17.96
CA VAL A 152 -10.98 -25.38 17.01
C VAL A 152 -11.12 -24.76 15.62
N GLN A 153 -12.35 -24.48 15.18
CA GLN A 153 -12.63 -23.78 13.92
C GLN A 153 -12.00 -22.38 13.91
N VAL A 154 -12.22 -21.58 14.96
CA VAL A 154 -11.66 -20.22 15.09
C VAL A 154 -10.13 -20.26 15.05
N VAL A 155 -9.51 -21.16 15.82
CA VAL A 155 -8.05 -21.33 15.85
C VAL A 155 -7.53 -21.69 14.46
N LYS A 156 -8.15 -22.67 13.80
CA LYS A 156 -7.72 -23.11 12.46
C LYS A 156 -7.83 -21.97 11.44
N SER A 157 -8.95 -21.26 11.42
CA SER A 157 -9.17 -20.12 10.52
C SER A 157 -8.16 -18.99 10.76
N ALA A 158 -7.87 -18.66 12.02
CA ALA A 158 -6.94 -17.59 12.37
C ALA A 158 -5.45 -17.95 12.23
N THR A 159 -5.13 -19.24 12.08
CA THR A 159 -3.74 -19.74 11.94
C THR A 159 -3.39 -20.17 10.52
N THR A 160 -4.36 -20.13 9.60
CA THR A 160 -4.13 -20.46 8.18
C THR A 160 -3.16 -19.46 7.55
N ASP A 161 -2.27 -19.97 6.70
CA ASP A 161 -1.33 -19.12 5.98
C ASP A 161 -2.02 -18.44 4.78
N VAL A 162 -2.23 -17.13 4.90
CA VAL A 162 -2.88 -16.32 3.86
C VAL A 162 -2.13 -16.34 2.51
N LEU A 163 -0.86 -16.75 2.48
CA LEU A 163 -0.10 -16.88 1.22
C LEU A 163 -0.56 -18.08 0.38
N GLU A 164 -1.19 -19.09 0.98
CA GLU A 164 -1.72 -20.27 0.26
C GLU A 164 -2.98 -19.91 -0.57
N GLU A 165 -3.71 -18.85 -0.19
CA GLU A 165 -4.90 -18.33 -0.88
C GLU A 165 -4.54 -17.50 -2.13
N THR A 166 -3.74 -18.06 -3.05
CA THR A 166 -3.14 -17.34 -4.19
C THR A 166 -4.09 -16.42 -4.96
N ARG A 167 -5.30 -16.87 -5.31
CA ARG A 167 -6.30 -16.05 -6.02
C ARG A 167 -6.82 -14.90 -5.17
N GLY A 168 -7.15 -15.18 -3.91
CA GLY A 168 -7.59 -14.16 -2.96
C GLY A 168 -6.50 -13.11 -2.75
N LEU A 169 -5.24 -13.54 -2.62
CA LEU A 169 -4.10 -12.66 -2.39
C LEU A 169 -3.88 -11.72 -3.59
N GLN A 170 -4.05 -12.21 -4.82
CA GLN A 170 -4.00 -11.37 -6.01
C GLN A 170 -5.14 -10.35 -6.08
N SER A 171 -6.33 -10.69 -5.56
CA SER A 171 -7.44 -9.73 -5.41
C SER A 171 -7.09 -8.66 -4.38
N ALA A 172 -6.63 -9.07 -3.20
CA ALA A 172 -6.23 -8.16 -2.12
C ALA A 172 -5.15 -7.16 -2.58
N VAL A 173 -4.11 -7.64 -3.27
CA VAL A 173 -3.08 -6.77 -3.86
C VAL A 173 -3.69 -5.76 -4.84
N ARG A 174 -4.64 -6.19 -5.68
CA ARG A 174 -5.29 -5.29 -6.65
C ARG A 174 -6.12 -4.21 -5.95
N GLU A 175 -6.90 -4.58 -4.94
CA GLU A 175 -7.74 -3.64 -4.17
C GLU A 175 -6.88 -2.62 -3.41
N ILE A 176 -5.77 -3.06 -2.79
CA ILE A 176 -4.82 -2.16 -2.13
C ILE A 176 -4.12 -1.25 -3.15
N CYS A 177 -3.79 -1.74 -4.35
CA CYS A 177 -3.26 -0.89 -5.43
C CYS A 177 -4.29 0.17 -5.86
N GLN A 178 -5.57 -0.18 -5.92
CA GLN A 178 -6.64 0.77 -6.25
C GLN A 178 -6.75 1.88 -5.21
N GLU A 179 -6.74 1.52 -3.93
CA GLU A 179 -6.80 2.50 -2.83
C GLU A 179 -5.56 3.40 -2.81
N THR A 180 -4.38 2.84 -3.08
CA THR A 180 -3.09 3.59 -3.08
C THR A 180 -2.72 4.17 -4.44
N TYR A 181 -3.64 4.16 -5.40
CA TYR A 181 -3.37 4.69 -6.73
C TYR A 181 -3.18 6.21 -6.68
N MET A 182 -2.07 6.67 -7.23
CA MET A 182 -1.85 8.10 -7.38
C MET A 182 -2.77 8.62 -8.47
N LYS A 183 -3.85 9.27 -8.06
CA LYS A 183 -4.63 10.12 -8.94
C LYS A 183 -3.69 11.22 -9.42
N GLY A 184 -3.27 11.16 -10.67
CA GLY A 184 -2.34 12.12 -11.25
C GLY A 184 -2.86 13.54 -11.03
N GLY A 185 -1.96 14.43 -10.60
CA GLY A 185 -2.15 15.87 -10.60
C GLY A 185 -2.33 16.38 -12.04
N ALA A 186 -3.55 16.27 -12.53
CA ALA A 186 -4.03 16.84 -13.78
C ALA A 186 -5.47 17.28 -13.54
N GLU A 187 -5.64 18.35 -12.78
CA GLU A 187 -6.68 19.36 -13.01
C GLU A 187 -5.99 20.72 -13.14
#